data_AF-E8PQS6-F1
#
_entry.id   AF-E8PQS6-F1
#
_cell.length_a   1.000
_cell.length_b   1.000
_cell.length_c   1.000
_cell.angle_alpha   90.00
_cell.angle_beta   90.00
_cell.angle_gamma   90.00
#
_symmetry.space_group_name_H-M   'P 1'
#
loop_
_entity.id
_entity.type
_entity.pdbx_description
1 polymer ?
#
loop_
_entity_poly.entity_id
_entity_poly.type
_entity_poly.pdbx_seq_one_letter_code
_entity_poly.pdbx_strand_id
1 'polypeptide(L)' 'MLKEVEAFRHRPIPEDMAWVYLDGFFLKVLREGIGVEREAVYVALGVTPGGQRQVLGFWLLPTESATAWEEVLVSPIGLA' A
#
# COMPACT_ATOMS: atom_id res chain seq x y z
N MET A 1 4.35 -0.88 18.20
CA MET A 1 4.84 -0.66 16.83
C MET A 1 4.52 -1.81 15.89
N LEU A 2 5.17 -2.99 15.94
CA LEU A 2 4.91 -4.06 14.95
C LEU A 2 3.45 -4.57 14.97
N LYS A 3 2.88 -4.79 16.17
CA LYS A 3 1.47 -5.18 16.33
C LYS A 3 0.47 -4.17 15.74
N GLU A 4 0.79 -2.88 15.78
CA GLU A 4 -0.08 -1.83 15.23
C GLU A 4 0.00 -1.80 13.71
N VAL A 5 1.19 -2.06 13.15
CA VAL A 5 1.38 -2.23 11.70
C VAL A 5 0.64 -3.46 11.20
N GLU A 6 0.73 -4.59 11.91
CA GLU A 6 -0.04 -5.81 11.59
C GLU A 6 -1.55 -5.57 11.71
N ALA A 7 -2.01 -4.92 12.78
CA ALA A 7 -3.41 -4.57 12.94
C ALA A 7 -3.91 -3.66 11.81
N PHE A 8 -3.08 -2.69 11.38
CA PHE A 8 -3.39 -1.84 10.23
C PHE A 8 -3.46 -2.64 8.93
N ARG A 9 -2.54 -3.59 8.69
CA ARG A 9 -2.54 -4.44 7.50
C ARG A 9 -3.76 -5.37 7.46
N HIS A 10 -4.17 -5.93 8.59
CA HIS A 10 -5.27 -6.90 8.63
C HIS A 10 -6.66 -6.30 8.87
N ARG A 11 -6.77 -4.98 9.07
CA ARG A 11 -8.08 -4.36 9.27
C ARG A 11 -8.93 -4.48 8.00
N PRO A 12 -10.25 -4.66 8.13
CA PRO A 12 -11.14 -4.57 6.98
C PRO A 12 -11.10 -3.17 6.35
N ILE A 13 -11.29 -3.13 5.03
CA ILE A 13 -11.52 -1.90 4.30
C ILE A 13 -12.94 -1.43 4.65
N PRO A 14 -13.14 -0.16 5.06
CA PRO A 14 -14.48 0.33 5.32
C PRO A 14 -15.29 0.39 4.02
N GLU A 15 -16.55 0.02 4.11
CA GLU A 15 -17.43 -0.19 2.95
C GLU A 15 -17.89 1.12 2.30
N ASP A 16 -17.74 2.26 2.98
CA ASP A 16 -18.25 3.57 2.58
C ASP A 16 -17.18 4.45 1.90
N MET A 17 -16.44 3.91 0.94
CA MET A 17 -15.53 4.73 0.12
C MET A 17 -16.27 5.25 -1.12
N ALA A 18 -16.32 6.57 -1.28
CA ALA A 18 -16.81 7.21 -2.50
C ALA A 18 -15.80 7.10 -3.64
N TRP A 19 -14.50 7.20 -3.30
CA TRP A 19 -13.40 7.11 -4.26
C TRP A 19 -12.20 6.39 -3.64
N VAL A 20 -11.43 5.71 -4.49
CA VAL A 20 -10.10 5.20 -4.12
C VAL A 20 -9.09 5.70 -5.14
N TYR A 21 -8.08 6.40 -4.68
CA TYR A 21 -6.91 6.77 -5.48
C TYR A 21 -5.83 5.71 -5.29
N LEU A 22 -5.24 5.29 -6.40
CA LEU A 22 -4.08 4.43 -6.43
C LEU A 22 -2.92 5.24 -6.97
N ASP A 23 -1.79 5.20 -6.28
CA ASP A 23 -0.57 5.89 -6.68
C ASP A 23 0.67 5.03 -6.41
N GLY A 24 1.72 5.28 -7.20
CA GLY A 24 2.99 4.56 -7.17
C GLY A 24 4.16 5.54 -7.20
N PHE A 25 5.09 5.44 -6.26
CA PHE A 25 6.30 6.25 -6.27
C PHE A 25 7.51 5.49 -5.74
N PHE A 26 8.70 5.92 -6.15
CA PHE A 26 9.93 5.23 -5.77
C PHE A 26 10.59 5.82 -4.53
N LEU A 27 11.02 4.95 -3.62
CA LEU A 27 11.86 5.30 -2.47
C LEU A 27 13.22 4.61 -2.55
N LYS A 28 14.22 5.23 -1.92
CA LYS A 28 15.50 4.56 -1.63
C LYS A 28 15.35 3.76 -0.34
N VAL A 29 15.50 2.45 -0.43
CA VAL A 29 15.31 1.51 0.68
C VAL A 29 16.63 0.83 0.98
N LEU A 30 17.09 0.89 2.23
CA LEU A 30 18.24 0.12 2.67
C LEU A 30 17.81 -1.32 2.94
N ARG A 31 18.30 -2.26 2.13
CA ARG A 31 18.10 -3.70 2.29
C ARG A 31 19.35 -4.32 2.90
N GLU A 32 19.16 -5.09 3.97
CA GLU A 32 20.25 -5.78 4.65
C GLU A 32 20.97 -6.74 3.69
N GLY A 33 22.30 -6.68 3.66
CA GLY A 33 23.14 -7.52 2.79
C GLY A 33 23.18 -7.13 1.31
N ILE A 34 22.35 -6.17 0.86
CA ILE A 34 22.27 -5.74 -0.55
C ILE A 34 22.75 -4.29 -0.70
N GLY A 35 22.36 -3.40 0.22
CA GLY A 35 22.63 -1.96 0.12
C GLY A 35 21.36 -1.16 -0.16
N VAL A 36 21.51 0.03 -0.74
CA VAL A 36 20.38 0.93 -1.01
C VAL A 36 19.80 0.64 -2.38
N GLU A 37 18.57 0.14 -2.42
CA GLU A 37 17.80 -0.14 -3.64
C GLU A 37 16.74 0.93 -3.89
N ARG A 38 16.33 1.07 -5.16
CA ARG A 38 15.22 1.95 -5.53
C ARG A 38 13.98 1.08 -5.77
N GLU A 39 13.03 1.14 -4.85
CA GLU A 39 11.85 0.28 -4.85
C GLU A 39 10.56 1.10 -4.96
N ALA A 40 9.52 0.46 -5.49
CA ALA A 40 8.22 1.09 -5.70
C ALA A 40 7.33 0.91 -4.47
N VAL A 41 6.83 2.03 -3.96
CA VAL A 41 5.75 2.08 -2.97
C VAL A 41 4.44 2.31 -3.69
N TYR A 42 3.49 1.42 -3.43
CA TYR A 42 2.13 1.50 -3.92
C TYR A 42 1.25 1.94 -2.76
N VAL A 43 0.33 2.87 -2.99
CA VAL A 43 -0.57 3.39 -1.96
C VAL A 43 -2.01 3.39 -2.46
N ALA A 44 -2.91 2.88 -1.63
CA ALA A 44 -4.35 3.03 -1.82
C ALA A 44 -4.89 4.07 -0.82
N LEU A 45 -5.45 5.17 -1.33
CA LEU A 45 -6.06 6.24 -0.54
C LEU A 45 -7.57 6.26 -0.76
N GLY A 46 -8.33 5.91 0.27
CA GLY A 46 -9.79 5.97 0.27
C GLY A 46 -10.29 7.36 0.64
N VAL A 47 -11.38 7.78 0.01
CA VAL A 47 -12.11 9.01 0.33
C VAL A 47 -13.57 8.66 0.60
N THR A 48 -14.05 9.00 1.80
CA THR A 48 -15.45 8.77 2.20
C THR A 48 -16.39 9.75 1.48
N PRO A 49 -17.71 9.51 1.44
CA PRO A 49 -18.71 10.48 0.95
C PRO A 49 -18.62 11.85 1.62
N GLY A 50 -18.20 11.89 2.89
CA GLY A 50 -17.96 13.15 3.63
C GLY A 50 -16.65 13.85 3.26
N GLY A 51 -15.87 13.31 2.32
CA GLY A 51 -14.60 13.86 1.85
C GLY A 51 -13.40 13.55 2.76
N GLN A 52 -13.57 12.74 3.80
CA GLN A 52 -12.45 12.34 4.67
C GLN A 52 -11.55 11.36 3.93
N ARG A 53 -10.23 11.55 4.07
CA ARG A 53 -9.21 10.75 3.38
C ARG A 53 -8.52 9.83 4.37
N GLN A 54 -8.28 8.58 3.96
CA GLN A 54 -7.53 7.63 4.77
C GLN A 54 -6.72 6.67 3.89
N VAL A 55 -5.53 6.30 4.35
CA VAL A 55 -4.73 5.27 3.69
C VAL A 55 -5.36 3.91 3.97
N LEU A 56 -5.80 3.24 2.91
CA LEU A 56 -6.38 1.90 2.97
C LEU A 56 -5.28 0.86 3.12
N GLY A 57 -4.18 1.04 2.40
CA GLY A 57 -2.96 0.25 2.57
C GLY A 57 -1.83 0.73 1.70
N PHE A 58 -0.68 0.09 1.87
CA PHE A 58 0.52 0.33 1.07
C PHE A 58 1.33 -0.96 0.92
N TRP A 59 2.09 -1.04 -0.16
CA TRP A 59 2.95 -2.17 -0.51
C TRP A 59 4.30 -1.66 -0.97
N LEU A 60 5.36 -2.37 -0.61
CA LEU A 60 6.71 -2.08 -1.05
C LEU A 60 7.19 -3.24 -1.91
N LEU A 61 7.24 -3.03 -3.23
CA LEU A 61 7.62 -4.06 -4.18
C LEU A 61 8.86 -3.62 -4.98
N PRO A 62 9.68 -4.56 -5.48
CA PRO A 62 10.96 -4.21 -6.11
C PRO A 62 10.85 -3.27 -7.32
N THR A 63 9.77 -3.38 -8.11
CA THR A 63 9.60 -2.61 -9.34
C THR A 63 8.16 -2.16 -9.54
N GLU A 64 7.97 -1.14 -10.38
CA GLU A 64 6.66 -0.75 -10.88
C GLU A 64 6.29 -1.57 -12.11
N SER A 65 5.32 -2.48 -11.98
CA SER A 65 4.91 -3.36 -13.08
C SER A 65 3.42 -3.70 -13.03
N ALA A 66 2.87 -4.13 -14.17
CA ALA A 66 1.47 -4.57 -14.25
C ALA A 66 1.17 -5.72 -13.29
N THR A 67 2.09 -6.68 -13.15
CA THR A 67 1.96 -7.82 -12.23
C THR A 67 1.95 -7.40 -10.77
N ALA A 68 2.77 -6.41 -10.41
CA ALA A 68 2.77 -5.85 -9.06
C ALA A 68 1.48 -5.08 -8.75
N TRP A 69 0.93 -4.35 -9.72
CA TRP A 69 -0.39 -3.72 -9.57
C TRP A 69 -1.53 -4.75 -9.46
N GLU A 70 -1.45 -5.88 -10.17
CA GLU A 70 -2.39 -6.99 -10.01
C GLU A 70 -2.35 -7.54 -8.58
N GLU A 71 -1.15 -7.76 -8.02
CA GLU A 71 -1.00 -8.17 -6.62
C GLU A 71 -1.62 -7.16 -5.65
N VAL A 72 -1.40 -5.86 -5.85
CA VAL A 72 -1.99 -4.79 -5.03
C VAL A 72 -3.51 -4.80 -5.08
N LEU A 73 -4.10 -5.04 -6.26
CA LEU A 73 -5.55 -5.01 -6.46
C LEU A 73 -6.27 -6.29 -6.01
N VAL A 74 -5.60 -7.44 -6.11
CA VAL A 74 -6.19 -8.75 -5.79
C VAL A 74 -5.91 -9.15 -4.34
N SER A 75 -4.82 -8.69 -3.73
CA SER A 75 -4.50 -9.00 -2.35
C SER A 75 -5.55 -8.37 -1.42
N PRO A 76 -6.07 -9.11 -0.41
CA PRO A 76 -6.64 -8.46 0.76
C PRO A 76 -5.54 -7.55 1.31
N ILE A 77 -5.85 -6.26 1.43
CA ILE A 77 -4.85 -5.22 1.57
C ILE A 77 -3.79 -5.57 2.62
N GLY A 78 -2.50 -5.47 2.28
CA GLY A 78 -1.42 -5.49 3.26
C GLY A 78 -0.48 -6.72 3.33
N LEU A 79 -0.57 -7.70 2.41
CA LEU A 79 0.43 -8.77 2.32
C LEU A 79 1.42 -8.50 1.17
N ALA A 80 2.43 -7.68 1.46
CA ALA A 80 3.76 -7.73 0.86
C ALA A 80 4.77 -7.10 1.84
#